data_AF-A0A953ND37-F1
#
_entry.id   AF-A0A953ND37-F1
#
_cell.length_a   1.000
_cell.length_b   1.000
_cell.length_c   1.000
_cell.angle_alpha   90.00
_cell.angle_beta   90.00
_cell.angle_gamma   90.00
#
_symmetry.space_group_name_H-M   'P 1'
#
loop_
_entity.id
_entity.type
_entity.pdbx_description
1 polymer ?
#
loop_
_entity_poly.entity_id
_entity_poly.type
_entity_poly.pdbx_seq_one_letter_code
_entity_poly.pdbx_strand_id
1 'polypeptide(L)'
;MSFLVVLGMHRCGTSALTGTLNLLGFSAGSQLTPPDTFNARGYFEDIPLNRELDHFLSAINRSWNDERPYPNDWLSSDAALATAKKLEALFRDDFDFSQRTVLKNPRFSRLLPLLQPIWLGTGLTPKYVLSLRSPLAVIQSLARRDSILPQRAALLYVAHMLEAELNTRNQPRAFVEYDALLHDWRKVVEQIGSKLTADVLSSWQSDSVRSATIDAFLTTELNHFSDEQPRPSGPAIDLALEVYDLLRAPQDDSTLSALDAVRLRWCNYLSSLEPWLSETVRMEQITNNLTSAYITPSKELVLLHSLNAISEMFWACDGEEFTQARKVLAGWSFSQRNCQRFIIPTLTQPLRALRWDITDRPAFCIIKKIWLEDILGEVHWVAELNTSLFTQNGAESNVVAEKDNGYLQILALGFDPSCVLSIPEAVLSRIQPGWAMCTDWEAKLPVEGLPTVMKQFGIAQRQLTQMKAALDQLYVSFEQRLEDPVLAESQLALLKGLLLTDKEIDGKV
;
A
#
# COMPACT_ATOMS: atom_id res chain seq x y z
N MET A 1 15.41 -35.58 0.34
CA MET A 1 15.16 -34.89 -0.96
C MET A 1 14.56 -33.52 -0.68
N SER A 2 14.70 -32.54 -1.57
CA SER A 2 14.42 -31.13 -1.26
C SER A 2 13.07 -30.68 -1.81
N PHE A 3 12.18 -30.24 -0.93
CA PHE A 3 10.93 -29.56 -1.26
C PHE A 3 11.06 -28.07 -0.89
N LEU A 4 11.05 -27.21 -1.91
CA LEU A 4 11.13 -25.76 -1.75
C LEU A 4 9.76 -25.12 -1.99
N VAL A 5 9.46 -24.10 -1.19
CA VAL A 5 8.29 -23.24 -1.38
C VAL A 5 8.77 -21.80 -1.54
N VAL A 6 8.50 -21.20 -2.70
CA VAL A 6 8.84 -19.80 -2.98
C VAL A 6 7.66 -18.92 -2.57
N LEU A 7 7.93 -17.96 -1.71
CA LEU A 7 6.94 -17.04 -1.13
C LEU A 7 7.25 -15.59 -1.48
N GLY A 8 6.23 -14.75 -1.40
CA GLY A 8 6.32 -13.31 -1.64
C GLY A 8 5.09 -12.80 -2.39
N MET A 9 4.87 -11.48 -2.30
CA MET A 9 3.83 -10.80 -3.07
C MET A 9 4.07 -10.96 -4.58
N HIS A 10 2.99 -10.88 -5.37
CA HIS A 10 3.11 -10.73 -6.82
C HIS A 10 4.13 -9.65 -7.16
N ARG A 11 4.92 -9.87 -8.22
CA ARG A 11 5.94 -8.93 -8.71
C ARG A 11 7.17 -8.76 -7.81
N CYS A 12 7.30 -9.50 -6.70
CA CYS A 12 8.53 -9.56 -5.89
C CYS A 12 9.67 -10.41 -6.49
N GLY A 13 9.56 -10.85 -7.75
CA GLY A 13 10.57 -11.72 -8.37
C GLY A 13 10.38 -13.21 -8.13
N THR A 14 9.26 -13.64 -7.55
CA THR A 14 8.97 -15.05 -7.26
C THR A 14 9.00 -15.94 -8.51
N SER A 15 8.52 -15.46 -9.66
CA SER A 15 8.62 -16.18 -10.94
C SER A 15 10.06 -16.32 -11.43
N ALA A 16 10.88 -15.27 -11.30
CA ALA A 16 12.29 -15.31 -11.69
C ALA A 16 13.05 -16.33 -10.84
N LEU A 17 12.88 -16.27 -9.52
CA LEU A 17 13.49 -17.23 -8.60
C LEU A 17 13.04 -18.67 -8.87
N THR A 18 11.75 -18.88 -9.10
CA THR A 18 11.21 -20.23 -9.39
C THR A 18 11.72 -20.76 -10.72
N GLY A 19 11.81 -19.91 -11.75
CA GLY A 19 12.37 -20.29 -13.04
C GLY A 19 13.86 -20.65 -12.96
N THR A 20 14.66 -19.90 -12.19
CA THR A 20 16.06 -20.26 -11.90
C THR A 20 16.13 -21.63 -11.22
N LEU A 21 15.32 -21.88 -10.19
CA LEU A 21 15.27 -23.18 -9.51
C LEU A 21 14.84 -24.31 -10.46
N ASN A 22 13.89 -24.04 -11.35
CA ASN A 22 13.44 -24.99 -12.35
C ASN A 22 14.54 -25.37 -13.34
N LEU A 23 15.28 -24.38 -13.86
CA LEU A 23 16.46 -24.60 -14.70
C LEU A 23 17.60 -25.32 -13.96
N LEU A 24 17.65 -25.23 -12.63
CA LEU A 24 18.55 -25.98 -11.76
C LEU A 24 18.08 -27.41 -11.45
N GLY A 25 16.97 -27.85 -12.05
CA GLY A 25 16.46 -29.22 -11.97
C GLY A 25 15.42 -29.46 -10.88
N PHE A 26 14.76 -28.41 -10.37
CA PHE A 26 13.55 -28.58 -9.55
C PHE A 26 12.31 -28.68 -10.45
N SER A 27 11.45 -29.66 -10.21
CA SER A 27 10.13 -29.71 -10.84
C SER A 27 9.22 -28.62 -10.26
N ALA A 28 8.59 -27.83 -11.14
CA ALA A 28 7.62 -26.79 -10.76
C ALA A 28 6.15 -27.25 -10.88
N GLY A 29 5.93 -28.52 -11.24
CA GLY A 29 4.62 -29.04 -11.66
C GLY A 29 4.54 -29.25 -13.18
N SER A 30 3.47 -29.89 -13.64
CA SER A 30 3.27 -30.27 -15.04
C SER A 30 2.33 -29.34 -15.81
N GLN A 31 1.47 -28.59 -15.10
CA GLN A 31 0.43 -27.73 -15.70
C GLN A 31 0.65 -26.27 -15.32
N LEU A 32 1.73 -25.69 -15.84
CA LEU A 32 2.11 -24.31 -15.51
C LEU A 32 1.27 -23.28 -16.26
N THR A 33 0.95 -22.18 -15.56
CA THR A 33 0.29 -21.02 -16.13
C THR A 33 1.13 -20.43 -17.27
N PRO A 34 0.57 -20.26 -18.50
CA PRO A 34 1.33 -19.85 -19.65
C PRO A 34 1.86 -18.40 -19.52
N PRO A 35 2.97 -18.06 -20.19
CA PRO A 35 3.46 -16.68 -20.26
C PRO A 35 2.45 -15.74 -20.95
N ASP A 36 2.49 -14.46 -20.59
CA ASP A 36 1.69 -13.39 -21.19
C ASP A 36 2.51 -12.09 -21.33
N THR A 37 1.85 -10.98 -21.69
CA THR A 37 2.49 -9.66 -21.84
C THR A 37 3.05 -9.10 -20.54
N PHE A 38 2.55 -9.53 -19.37
CA PHE A 38 3.00 -9.06 -18.07
C PHE A 38 4.12 -9.91 -17.50
N ASN A 39 4.28 -11.16 -17.97
CA ASN A 39 5.34 -12.07 -17.59
C ASN A 39 5.69 -13.03 -18.75
N ALA A 40 6.43 -12.52 -19.73
CA ALA A 40 6.81 -13.26 -20.94
C ALA A 40 7.70 -14.49 -20.68
N ARG A 41 8.32 -14.59 -19.49
CA ARG A 41 9.18 -15.71 -19.09
C ARG A 41 8.46 -16.79 -18.29
N GLY A 42 7.15 -16.66 -18.12
CA GLY A 42 6.30 -17.65 -17.48
C GLY A 42 6.13 -17.42 -15.98
N TYR A 43 4.99 -17.86 -15.47
CA TYR A 43 4.63 -17.68 -14.07
C TYR A 43 5.18 -18.78 -13.18
N PHE A 44 5.37 -20.01 -13.67
CA PHE A 44 5.74 -21.16 -12.82
C PHE A 44 4.73 -21.36 -11.67
N GLU A 45 3.45 -21.14 -11.95
CA GLU A 45 2.33 -21.39 -11.04
C GLU A 45 1.48 -22.52 -11.61
N ASP A 46 1.22 -23.53 -10.82
CA ASP A 46 0.40 -24.68 -11.21
C ASP A 46 -1.09 -24.29 -11.31
N ILE A 47 -1.70 -24.58 -12.45
CA ILE A 47 -3.08 -24.18 -12.78
C ILE A 47 -4.11 -24.89 -11.90
N PRO A 48 -4.09 -26.22 -11.73
CA PRO A 48 -4.96 -26.92 -10.79
C PRO A 48 -4.90 -26.31 -9.38
N LEU A 49 -3.69 -26.04 -8.88
CA LEU A 49 -3.49 -25.47 -7.56
C LEU A 49 -4.02 -24.04 -7.45
N ASN A 50 -3.75 -23.19 -8.44
CA ASN A 50 -4.31 -21.84 -8.53
C ASN A 50 -5.84 -21.84 -8.42
N ARG A 51 -6.50 -22.71 -9.19
CA ARG A 51 -7.95 -22.82 -9.22
C ARG A 51 -8.53 -23.20 -7.86
N GLU A 52 -7.95 -24.19 -7.18
CA GLU A 52 -8.47 -24.63 -5.89
C GLU A 52 -8.26 -23.57 -4.80
N LEU A 53 -7.13 -22.85 -4.80
CA LEU A 53 -6.90 -21.75 -3.86
C LEU A 53 -7.84 -20.56 -4.14
N ASP A 54 -8.13 -20.24 -5.41
CA ASP A 54 -9.11 -19.20 -5.74
C ASP A 54 -10.54 -19.58 -5.34
N HIS A 55 -10.93 -20.85 -5.52
CA HIS A 55 -12.21 -21.35 -5.02
C HIS A 55 -12.29 -21.25 -3.50
N PHE A 56 -11.23 -21.61 -2.79
CA PHE A 56 -11.18 -21.51 -1.34
C PHE A 56 -11.32 -20.05 -0.87
N LEU A 57 -10.53 -19.14 -1.45
CA LEU A 57 -10.60 -17.71 -1.12
C LEU A 57 -12.01 -17.15 -1.37
N SER A 58 -12.62 -17.48 -2.51
CA SER A 58 -14.00 -17.08 -2.83
C SER A 58 -15.01 -17.59 -1.79
N ALA A 59 -14.87 -18.84 -1.33
CA ALA A 59 -15.74 -19.44 -0.31
C ALA A 59 -15.69 -18.72 1.05
N ILE A 60 -14.58 -18.05 1.37
CA ILE A 60 -14.43 -17.22 2.58
C ILE A 60 -14.63 -15.72 2.30
N ASN A 61 -15.22 -15.35 1.15
CA ASN A 61 -15.42 -13.98 0.69
C ASN A 61 -14.11 -13.17 0.62
N ARG A 62 -13.08 -13.76 0.02
CA ARG A 62 -11.76 -13.18 -0.21
C ARG A 62 -11.30 -13.44 -1.64
N SER A 63 -10.25 -12.75 -2.03
CA SER A 63 -9.56 -12.93 -3.30
C SER A 63 -8.05 -12.75 -3.10
N TRP A 64 -7.26 -13.07 -4.13
CA TRP A 64 -5.80 -12.90 -4.07
C TRP A 64 -5.38 -11.43 -3.88
N ASN A 65 -6.21 -10.49 -4.34
CA ASN A 65 -6.00 -9.04 -4.23
C ASN A 65 -6.79 -8.42 -3.06
N ASP A 66 -7.08 -9.20 -2.02
CA ASP A 66 -7.70 -8.71 -0.79
C ASP A 66 -6.64 -8.52 0.29
N GLU A 67 -6.42 -7.30 0.77
CA GLU A 67 -5.45 -6.99 1.80
C GLU A 67 -5.94 -7.29 3.22
N ARG A 68 -7.23 -7.57 3.42
CA ARG A 68 -7.83 -7.76 4.75
C ARG A 68 -7.36 -9.06 5.39
N PRO A 69 -7.33 -9.15 6.73
CA PRO A 69 -7.14 -10.43 7.40
C PRO A 69 -8.25 -11.41 7.02
N TYR A 70 -7.94 -12.71 7.09
CA TYR A 70 -8.94 -13.76 6.95
C TYR A 70 -9.84 -13.83 8.21
N PRO A 71 -11.11 -14.27 8.09
CA PRO A 71 -12.02 -14.41 9.22
C PRO A 71 -11.42 -15.28 10.34
N ASN A 72 -11.61 -14.96 11.62
CA ASN A 72 -10.91 -15.65 12.73
C ASN A 72 -11.03 -17.19 12.72
N ASP A 73 -12.14 -17.74 12.21
CA ASP A 73 -12.47 -19.16 12.15
C ASP A 73 -12.26 -19.78 10.76
N TRP A 74 -11.59 -19.07 9.85
CA TRP A 74 -11.46 -19.49 8.45
C TRP A 74 -10.83 -20.88 8.29
N LEU A 75 -9.84 -21.22 9.12
CA LEU A 75 -9.15 -22.52 9.11
C LEU A 75 -10.04 -23.68 9.56
N SER A 76 -11.00 -23.40 10.44
CA SER A 76 -11.96 -24.39 10.95
C SER A 76 -13.25 -24.47 10.12
N SER A 77 -13.38 -23.64 9.08
CA SER A 77 -14.56 -23.63 8.23
C SER A 77 -14.72 -24.92 7.42
N ASP A 78 -15.96 -25.27 7.07
CA ASP A 78 -16.25 -26.38 6.16
C ASP A 78 -15.53 -26.22 4.80
N ALA A 79 -15.38 -24.97 4.34
CA ALA A 79 -14.63 -24.64 3.13
C ALA A 79 -13.15 -25.03 3.25
N ALA A 80 -12.50 -24.70 4.37
CA ALA A 80 -11.10 -25.06 4.60
C ALA A 80 -10.91 -26.59 4.69
N LEU A 81 -11.82 -27.30 5.38
CA LEU A 81 -11.77 -28.77 5.47
C LEU A 81 -11.98 -29.43 4.10
N ALA A 82 -12.90 -28.93 3.29
CA ALA A 82 -13.15 -29.43 1.94
C ALA A 82 -11.96 -29.16 1.01
N THR A 83 -11.40 -27.95 1.06
CA THR A 83 -10.22 -27.58 0.27
C THR A 83 -8.99 -28.38 0.71
N ALA A 84 -8.77 -28.61 2.00
CA ALA A 84 -7.65 -29.41 2.49
C ALA A 84 -7.64 -30.82 1.87
N LYS A 85 -8.80 -31.50 1.84
CA LYS A 85 -8.94 -32.82 1.21
C LYS A 85 -8.61 -32.82 -0.28
N LYS A 86 -9.03 -31.78 -1.00
CA LYS A 86 -8.75 -31.64 -2.44
C LYS A 86 -7.28 -31.33 -2.71
N LEU A 87 -6.67 -30.46 -1.90
CA LEU A 87 -5.25 -30.16 -1.97
C LEU A 87 -4.40 -31.38 -1.63
N GLU A 88 -4.79 -32.18 -0.63
CA GLU A 88 -4.15 -33.47 -0.32
C GLU A 88 -4.16 -34.43 -1.51
N ALA A 89 -5.30 -34.55 -2.20
CA ALA A 89 -5.41 -35.36 -3.41
C ALA A 89 -4.52 -34.81 -4.54
N LEU A 90 -4.60 -33.50 -4.79
CA LEU A 90 -3.81 -32.82 -5.82
C LEU A 90 -2.30 -32.97 -5.58
N PHE A 91 -1.81 -32.77 -4.35
CA PHE A 91 -0.40 -32.97 -4.03
C PHE A 91 0.05 -34.43 -4.17
N ARG A 92 -0.84 -35.40 -3.94
CA ARG A 92 -0.54 -36.83 -4.10
C ARG A 92 -0.51 -37.25 -5.57
N ASP A 93 -1.46 -36.75 -6.35
CA ASP A 93 -1.74 -37.26 -7.69
C ASP A 93 -0.95 -36.51 -8.78
N ASP A 94 -0.70 -35.20 -8.59
CA ASP A 94 -0.13 -34.34 -9.63
C ASP A 94 1.36 -33.99 -9.40
N PHE A 95 1.90 -34.29 -8.21
CA PHE A 95 3.27 -33.93 -7.84
C PHE A 95 4.10 -35.15 -7.40
N ASP A 96 5.26 -35.32 -8.02
CA ASP A 96 6.25 -36.32 -7.61
C ASP A 96 7.27 -35.71 -6.63
N PHE A 97 6.96 -35.78 -5.34
CA PHE A 97 7.87 -35.31 -4.27
C PHE A 97 9.05 -36.27 -3.99
N SER A 98 9.19 -37.38 -4.71
CA SER A 98 10.44 -38.16 -4.71
C SER A 98 11.56 -37.43 -5.47
N GLN A 99 11.19 -36.48 -6.34
CA GLN A 99 12.10 -35.59 -7.03
C GLN A 99 12.31 -34.29 -6.26
N ARG A 100 13.22 -33.46 -6.77
CA ARG A 100 13.39 -32.09 -6.26
C ARG A 100 12.20 -31.28 -6.74
N THR A 101 11.44 -30.69 -5.82
CA THR A 101 10.20 -29.98 -6.16
C THR A 101 10.26 -28.55 -5.63
N VAL A 102 9.83 -27.60 -6.46
CA VAL A 102 9.63 -26.20 -6.08
C VAL A 102 8.18 -25.83 -6.35
N LEU A 103 7.46 -25.34 -5.34
CA LEU A 103 6.12 -24.79 -5.54
C LEU A 103 6.15 -23.29 -5.34
N LYS A 104 5.47 -22.57 -6.25
CA LYS A 104 5.27 -21.13 -6.13
C LYS A 104 3.82 -20.78 -6.37
N ASN A 105 3.27 -20.01 -5.44
CA ASN A 105 2.01 -19.32 -5.60
C ASN A 105 2.02 -18.10 -4.67
N PRO A 106 1.74 -16.89 -5.14
CA PRO A 106 1.68 -15.73 -4.25
C PRO A 106 0.72 -15.91 -3.07
N ARG A 107 -0.40 -16.62 -3.27
CA ARG A 107 -1.40 -16.95 -2.22
C ARG A 107 -0.82 -17.81 -1.11
N PHE A 108 0.23 -18.61 -1.36
CA PHE A 108 0.86 -19.40 -0.32
C PHE A 108 1.34 -18.55 0.83
N SER A 109 1.87 -17.35 0.54
CA SER A 109 2.34 -16.38 1.54
C SER A 109 1.33 -16.17 2.67
N ARG A 110 0.04 -16.27 2.34
CA ARG A 110 -1.09 -16.05 3.24
C ARG A 110 -1.75 -17.36 3.71
N LEU A 111 -1.73 -18.38 2.87
CA LEU A 111 -2.41 -19.66 3.10
C LEU A 111 -1.50 -20.75 3.71
N LEU A 112 -0.28 -20.43 4.13
CA LEU A 112 0.60 -21.37 4.83
C LEU A 112 -0.08 -22.10 6.01
N PRO A 113 -0.91 -21.46 6.86
CA PRO A 113 -1.58 -22.15 7.95
C PRO A 113 -2.51 -23.29 7.48
N LEU A 114 -3.06 -23.21 6.27
CA LEU A 114 -3.85 -24.28 5.65
C LEU A 114 -2.95 -25.35 5.01
N LEU A 115 -1.86 -24.94 4.38
CA LEU A 115 -0.99 -25.80 3.57
C LEU A 115 0.00 -26.63 4.38
N GLN A 116 0.55 -26.06 5.45
CA GLN A 116 1.57 -26.72 6.27
C GLN A 116 1.08 -28.04 6.90
N PRO A 117 -0.12 -28.10 7.52
CA PRO A 117 -0.64 -29.37 8.06
C PRO A 117 -0.80 -30.44 6.99
N ILE A 118 -1.20 -30.06 5.77
CA ILE A 118 -1.36 -30.97 4.63
C ILE A 118 -0.02 -31.58 4.25
N TRP A 119 1.01 -30.75 4.03
CA TRP A 119 2.35 -31.22 3.68
C TRP A 119 2.93 -32.12 4.78
N LEU A 120 2.85 -31.69 6.04
CA LEU A 120 3.34 -32.48 7.18
C LEU A 120 2.59 -33.81 7.32
N GLY A 121 1.26 -33.83 7.14
CA GLY A 121 0.44 -35.04 7.15
C GLY A 121 0.81 -36.05 6.07
N THR A 122 1.38 -35.58 4.95
CA THR A 122 1.94 -36.41 3.87
C THR A 122 3.44 -36.73 4.02
N GLY A 123 4.07 -36.35 5.13
CA GLY A 123 5.50 -36.59 5.39
C GLY A 123 6.44 -35.64 4.64
N LEU A 124 5.92 -34.55 4.06
CA LEU A 124 6.70 -33.53 3.37
C LEU A 124 7.20 -32.46 4.34
N THR A 125 8.48 -32.10 4.25
CA THR A 125 9.10 -31.03 5.05
C THR A 125 9.52 -29.87 4.15
N PRO A 126 8.67 -28.85 3.97
CA PRO A 126 8.99 -27.71 3.11
C PRO A 126 10.14 -26.88 3.68
N LYS A 127 10.96 -26.32 2.80
CA LYS A 127 11.89 -25.23 3.10
C LYS A 127 11.49 -24.00 2.32
N TYR A 128 11.58 -22.83 2.93
CA TYR A 128 10.99 -21.61 2.40
C TYR A 128 12.04 -20.66 1.82
N VAL A 129 11.74 -20.07 0.67
CA VAL A 129 12.53 -18.96 0.11
C VAL A 129 11.61 -17.77 -0.11
N LEU A 130 11.82 -16.70 0.66
CA LEU A 130 11.05 -15.47 0.59
C LEU A 130 11.74 -14.51 -0.39
N SER A 131 11.06 -14.20 -1.49
CA SER A 131 11.55 -13.26 -2.51
C SER A 131 11.18 -11.83 -2.10
N LEU A 132 12.19 -10.99 -1.94
CA LEU A 132 12.09 -9.59 -1.53
C LEU A 132 12.31 -8.67 -2.73
N ARG A 133 11.52 -7.60 -2.81
CA ARG A 133 11.73 -6.51 -3.77
C ARG A 133 11.25 -5.20 -3.15
N SER A 134 11.88 -4.10 -3.55
CA SER A 134 11.46 -2.75 -3.16
C SER A 134 9.94 -2.58 -3.32
N PRO A 135 9.22 -2.17 -2.25
CA PRO A 135 7.78 -1.95 -2.30
C PRO A 135 7.37 -0.98 -3.40
N LEU A 136 8.15 0.07 -3.65
CA LEU A 136 7.87 1.07 -4.69
C LEU A 136 7.82 0.42 -6.08
N ALA A 137 8.77 -0.49 -6.36
CA ALA A 137 8.81 -1.20 -7.62
C ALA A 137 7.63 -2.17 -7.77
N VAL A 138 7.23 -2.81 -6.69
CA VAL A 138 6.06 -3.71 -6.68
C VAL A 138 4.77 -2.91 -6.88
N ILE A 139 4.61 -1.80 -6.16
CA ILE A 139 3.45 -0.88 -6.26
C ILE A 139 3.31 -0.37 -7.70
N GLN A 140 4.38 0.17 -8.28
CA GLN A 140 4.37 0.66 -9.66
C GLN A 140 4.00 -0.46 -10.64
N SER A 141 4.52 -1.68 -10.42
CA SER A 141 4.22 -2.80 -11.29
C SER A 141 2.78 -3.30 -11.18
N LEU A 142 2.17 -3.28 -9.98
CA LEU A 142 0.78 -3.66 -9.77
C LEU A 142 -0.17 -2.61 -10.34
N ALA A 143 0.17 -1.32 -10.21
CA ALA A 143 -0.57 -0.24 -10.84
C ALA A 143 -0.63 -0.40 -12.37
N ARG A 144 0.50 -0.71 -13.01
CA ARG A 144 0.53 -0.93 -14.48
C ARG A 144 -0.22 -2.18 -14.93
N ARG A 145 -0.18 -3.26 -14.16
CA ARG A 145 -0.79 -4.55 -14.54
C ARG A 145 -2.30 -4.58 -14.29
N ASP A 146 -2.70 -4.21 -13.08
CA ASP A 146 -4.05 -4.45 -12.56
C ASP A 146 -4.82 -3.16 -12.27
N SER A 147 -4.24 -1.98 -12.54
CA SER A 147 -4.79 -0.68 -12.14
C SER A 147 -5.07 -0.56 -10.63
N ILE A 148 -4.31 -1.28 -9.80
CA ILE A 148 -4.44 -1.21 -8.34
C ILE A 148 -3.82 0.11 -7.84
N LEU A 149 -4.58 0.84 -7.01
CA LEU A 149 -4.14 2.10 -6.41
C LEU A 149 -2.90 1.90 -5.51
N PRO A 150 -1.95 2.85 -5.46
CA PRO A 150 -0.67 2.68 -4.78
C PRO A 150 -0.77 2.23 -3.32
N GLN A 151 -1.64 2.85 -2.54
CA GLN A 151 -1.82 2.56 -1.11
C GLN A 151 -2.42 1.16 -0.89
N ARG A 152 -3.35 0.74 -1.76
CA ARG A 152 -3.89 -0.63 -1.73
C ARG A 152 -2.84 -1.66 -2.13
N ALA A 153 -2.05 -1.38 -3.17
CA ALA A 153 -0.92 -2.23 -3.55
C ALA A 153 0.09 -2.39 -2.41
N ALA A 154 0.34 -1.32 -1.65
CA ALA A 154 1.21 -1.35 -0.48
C ALA A 154 0.62 -2.22 0.66
N LEU A 155 -0.68 -2.14 0.92
CA LEU A 155 -1.34 -3.02 1.90
C LEU A 155 -1.30 -4.48 1.49
N LEU A 156 -1.49 -4.78 0.20
CA LEU A 156 -1.33 -6.13 -0.33
C LEU A 156 0.09 -6.65 -0.13
N TYR A 157 1.09 -5.80 -0.39
CA TYR A 157 2.49 -6.14 -0.14
C TYR A 157 2.71 -6.46 1.34
N VAL A 158 2.29 -5.58 2.25
CA VAL A 158 2.42 -5.78 3.71
C VAL A 158 1.77 -7.09 4.13
N ALA A 159 0.53 -7.35 3.70
CA ALA A 159 -0.20 -8.57 4.05
C ALA A 159 0.57 -9.84 3.67
N HIS A 160 0.98 -9.95 2.40
CA HIS A 160 1.67 -11.13 1.91
C HIS A 160 3.03 -11.32 2.59
N MET A 161 3.79 -10.23 2.74
CA MET A 161 5.15 -10.32 3.27
C MET A 161 5.16 -10.62 4.78
N LEU A 162 4.30 -9.97 5.57
CA LEU A 162 4.21 -10.21 7.02
C LEU A 162 3.62 -11.57 7.38
N GLU A 163 2.64 -12.06 6.61
CA GLU A 163 2.05 -13.39 6.82
C GLU A 163 3.02 -14.49 6.39
N ALA A 164 3.76 -14.32 5.29
CA ALA A 164 4.81 -15.27 4.90
C ALA A 164 5.93 -15.32 5.94
N GLU A 165 6.36 -14.17 6.45
CA GLU A 165 7.34 -14.09 7.51
C GLU A 165 6.85 -14.85 8.76
N LEU A 166 5.68 -14.48 9.29
CA LEU A 166 5.16 -15.06 10.53
C LEU A 166 5.06 -16.59 10.45
N ASN A 167 4.43 -17.08 9.39
CA ASN A 167 4.11 -18.50 9.24
C ASN A 167 5.32 -19.36 8.86
N THR A 168 6.48 -18.75 8.57
CA THR A 168 7.74 -19.49 8.33
C THR A 168 8.73 -19.36 9.48
N ARG A 169 8.39 -18.65 10.56
CA ARG A 169 9.24 -18.62 11.77
C ARG A 169 9.47 -20.05 12.28
N ASN A 170 10.67 -20.31 12.79
CA ASN A 170 11.12 -21.62 13.26
C ASN A 170 11.17 -22.73 12.20
N GLN A 171 10.93 -22.41 10.91
CA GLN A 171 11.12 -23.31 9.79
C GLN A 171 12.40 -22.94 9.02
N PRO A 172 13.03 -23.88 8.28
CA PRO A 172 14.15 -23.55 7.40
C PRO A 172 13.72 -22.52 6.35
N ARG A 173 14.26 -21.30 6.45
CA ARG A 173 13.91 -20.18 5.56
C ARG A 173 15.11 -19.36 5.10
N ALA A 174 15.05 -18.87 3.86
CA ALA A 174 16.01 -17.93 3.28
C ALA A 174 15.28 -16.71 2.71
N PHE A 175 15.94 -15.55 2.73
CA PHE A 175 15.44 -14.30 2.16
C PHE A 175 16.35 -13.93 0.99
N VAL A 176 15.75 -13.58 -0.15
CA VAL A 176 16.47 -13.33 -1.40
C VAL A 176 15.95 -12.04 -2.01
N GLU A 177 16.83 -11.08 -2.21
CA GLU A 177 16.48 -9.85 -2.93
C GLU A 177 16.45 -10.10 -4.44
N TYR A 178 15.39 -9.63 -5.10
CA TYR A 178 15.22 -9.76 -6.55
C TYR A 178 16.37 -9.13 -7.34
N ASP A 179 16.82 -7.94 -6.92
CA ASP A 179 17.92 -7.25 -7.60
C ASP A 179 19.25 -8.00 -7.43
N ALA A 180 19.47 -8.66 -6.28
CA ALA A 180 20.62 -9.53 -6.06
C ALA A 180 20.56 -10.78 -6.95
N LEU A 181 19.36 -11.37 -7.14
CA LEU A 181 19.16 -12.49 -8.05
C LEU A 181 19.48 -12.11 -9.49
N LEU A 182 19.03 -10.93 -9.95
CA LEU A 182 19.34 -10.45 -11.30
C LEU A 182 20.83 -10.12 -11.50
N HIS A 183 21.49 -9.62 -10.46
CA HIS A 183 22.90 -9.24 -10.52
C HIS A 183 23.84 -10.44 -10.49
N ASP A 184 23.63 -11.37 -9.56
CA ASP A 184 24.47 -12.55 -9.39
C ASP A 184 23.66 -13.73 -8.80
N TRP A 185 22.92 -14.40 -9.69
CA TRP A 185 22.10 -15.55 -9.30
C TRP A 185 22.91 -16.71 -8.72
N ARG A 186 24.19 -16.84 -9.11
CA ARG A 186 25.08 -17.92 -8.66
C ARG A 186 25.33 -17.80 -7.17
N LYS A 187 25.74 -16.61 -6.72
CA LYS A 187 25.93 -16.30 -5.30
C LYS A 187 24.64 -16.47 -4.50
N VAL A 188 23.51 -16.02 -5.05
CA VAL A 188 22.19 -16.17 -4.39
C VAL A 188 21.83 -17.64 -4.21
N VAL A 189 21.99 -18.47 -5.23
CA VAL A 189 21.69 -19.91 -5.17
C VAL A 189 22.60 -20.65 -4.18
N GLU A 190 23.89 -20.29 -4.13
CA GLU A 190 24.82 -20.83 -3.13
C GLU A 190 24.40 -20.46 -1.70
N GLN A 191 23.96 -19.23 -1.47
CA GLN A 191 23.45 -18.78 -0.17
C GLN A 191 22.18 -19.54 0.24
N ILE A 192 21.24 -19.74 -0.69
CA ILE A 192 20.05 -20.57 -0.44
C ILE A 192 20.47 -22.00 -0.09
N GLY A 193 21.39 -22.58 -0.87
CA GLY A 193 21.92 -23.93 -0.65
C GLY A 193 22.53 -24.10 0.73
N SER A 194 23.39 -23.17 1.14
CA SER A 194 24.02 -23.16 2.46
C SER A 194 22.99 -23.00 3.59
N LYS A 195 22.11 -22.01 3.51
CA LYS A 195 21.17 -21.67 4.58
C LYS A 195 20.08 -22.73 4.77
N LEU A 196 19.66 -23.37 3.68
CA LEU A 196 18.62 -24.39 3.70
C LEU A 196 19.18 -25.81 3.71
N THR A 197 20.50 -26.01 3.82
CA THR A 197 21.16 -27.33 3.70
C THR A 197 20.63 -28.11 2.48
N ALA A 198 20.61 -27.44 1.34
CA ALA A 198 20.17 -27.97 0.06
C ALA A 198 21.39 -28.11 -0.85
N ASP A 199 22.30 -29.04 -0.50
CA ASP A 199 23.60 -29.28 -1.16
C ASP A 199 23.50 -29.43 -2.68
N VAL A 200 22.34 -29.89 -3.13
CA VAL A 200 21.88 -29.93 -4.52
C VAL A 200 22.06 -28.62 -5.30
N LEU A 201 21.94 -27.48 -4.64
CA LEU A 201 22.02 -26.17 -5.28
C LEU A 201 23.45 -25.76 -5.65
N SER A 202 24.49 -26.56 -5.34
CA SER A 202 25.86 -26.31 -5.81
C SER A 202 26.20 -27.05 -7.12
N SER A 203 25.35 -27.98 -7.59
CA SER A 203 25.67 -28.85 -8.74
C SER A 203 25.66 -28.16 -10.11
N TRP A 204 25.39 -26.86 -10.18
CA TRP A 204 25.43 -26.09 -11.44
C TRP A 204 26.84 -25.64 -11.84
N GLN A 205 27.78 -25.64 -10.90
CA GLN A 205 29.14 -25.12 -11.11
C GLN A 205 29.90 -25.85 -12.23
N SER A 206 29.52 -27.09 -12.54
CA SER A 206 30.13 -27.90 -13.61
C SER A 206 29.36 -27.87 -14.95
N ASP A 207 28.21 -27.18 -15.04
CA ASP A 207 27.33 -27.16 -16.23
C ASP A 207 27.26 -25.74 -16.83
N SER A 208 28.18 -25.46 -17.77
CA SER A 208 28.30 -24.16 -18.43
C SER A 208 27.09 -23.82 -19.31
N VAL A 209 26.44 -24.81 -19.93
CA VAL A 209 25.25 -24.61 -20.78
C VAL A 209 24.06 -24.19 -19.93
N ARG A 210 23.83 -24.89 -18.81
CA ARG A 210 22.79 -24.51 -17.85
C ARG A 210 23.02 -23.11 -17.30
N SER A 211 24.27 -22.80 -16.95
CA SER A 211 24.63 -21.48 -16.45
C SER A 211 24.30 -20.37 -17.45
N ALA A 212 24.68 -20.54 -18.73
CA ALA A 212 24.37 -19.59 -19.80
C ALA A 212 22.85 -19.47 -20.06
N THR A 213 22.10 -20.56 -19.92
CA THR A 213 20.64 -20.55 -20.05
C THR A 213 19.97 -19.74 -18.94
N ILE A 214 20.46 -19.86 -17.70
CA ILE A 214 19.97 -19.07 -16.57
C ILE A 214 20.34 -17.59 -16.76
N ASP A 215 21.56 -17.29 -17.24
CA ASP A 215 21.96 -15.91 -17.56
C ASP A 215 21.03 -15.28 -18.61
N ALA A 216 20.65 -16.01 -19.66
CA ALA A 216 19.69 -15.53 -20.66
C ALA A 216 18.26 -15.41 -20.10
N PHE A 217 17.88 -16.26 -19.13
CA PHE A 217 16.58 -16.26 -18.47
C PHE A 217 16.42 -15.14 -17.41
N LEU A 218 17.51 -14.59 -16.87
CA LEU A 218 17.49 -13.47 -15.93
C LEU A 218 18.01 -12.20 -16.62
N THR A 219 17.12 -11.39 -17.20
CA THR A 219 17.52 -10.12 -17.82
C THR A 219 16.97 -8.94 -17.05
N THR A 220 17.77 -7.89 -16.99
CA THR A 220 17.42 -6.60 -16.39
C THR A 220 16.44 -5.81 -17.24
N GLU A 221 16.28 -6.16 -18.52
CA GLU A 221 15.37 -5.51 -19.50
C GLU A 221 13.90 -5.58 -19.07
N LEU A 222 13.53 -6.60 -18.28
CA LEU A 222 12.19 -6.77 -17.72
C LEU A 222 12.02 -6.03 -16.37
N ASN A 223 13.07 -5.38 -15.87
CA ASN A 223 13.01 -4.52 -14.70
C ASN A 223 12.55 -3.11 -15.09
N HIS A 224 11.25 -2.96 -15.36
CA HIS A 224 10.66 -1.69 -15.80
C HIS A 224 10.46 -0.65 -14.67
N PHE A 225 11.21 -0.74 -13.57
CA PHE A 225 11.18 0.27 -12.53
C PHE A 225 11.91 1.52 -13.05
N SER A 226 11.22 2.66 -13.05
CA SER A 226 11.79 3.95 -13.45
C SER A 226 11.65 4.93 -12.28
N ASP A 227 12.78 5.53 -11.90
CA ASP A 227 12.88 6.58 -10.89
C ASP A 227 12.29 7.93 -11.37
N GLU A 228 11.92 8.04 -12.66
CA GLU A 228 11.39 9.28 -13.24
C GLU A 228 9.91 9.54 -12.86
N GLN A 229 9.21 8.53 -12.35
CA GLN A 229 7.82 8.68 -11.90
C GLN A 229 7.78 9.25 -10.48
N PRO A 230 6.85 10.16 -10.16
CA PRO A 230 6.74 10.71 -8.82
C PRO A 230 6.56 9.58 -7.80
N ARG A 231 7.45 9.54 -6.81
CA ARG A 231 7.47 8.50 -5.77
C ARG A 231 6.15 8.58 -4.99
N PRO A 232 5.32 7.52 -5.01
CA PRO A 232 4.08 7.54 -4.26
C PRO A 232 4.40 7.55 -2.75
N SER A 233 3.61 8.27 -1.98
CA SER A 233 3.75 8.42 -0.54
C SER A 233 2.44 8.12 0.20
N GLY A 234 2.54 7.89 1.50
CA GLY A 234 1.41 7.67 2.40
C GLY A 234 1.62 6.47 3.33
N PRO A 235 0.70 6.28 4.29
CA PRO A 235 0.97 5.48 5.49
C PRO A 235 1.15 4.00 5.18
N ALA A 236 0.38 3.47 4.23
CA ALA A 236 0.53 2.09 3.78
C ALA A 236 1.85 1.84 3.03
N ILE A 237 2.36 2.86 2.32
CA ILE A 237 3.62 2.79 1.58
C ILE A 237 4.79 2.85 2.55
N ASP A 238 4.75 3.74 3.53
CA ASP A 238 5.77 3.84 4.57
C ASP A 238 5.84 2.56 5.41
N LEU A 239 4.67 1.99 5.74
CA LEU A 239 4.59 0.67 6.36
C LEU A 239 5.21 -0.43 5.50
N ALA A 240 4.97 -0.42 4.19
CA ALA A 240 5.57 -1.40 3.27
C ALA A 240 7.09 -1.24 3.17
N LEU A 241 7.60 0.00 3.18
CA LEU A 241 9.03 0.30 3.22
C LEU A 241 9.67 -0.20 4.51
N GLU A 242 9.05 0.07 5.66
CA GLU A 242 9.51 -0.43 6.96
C GLU A 242 9.55 -1.97 7.01
N VAL A 243 8.49 -2.64 6.52
CA VAL A 243 8.48 -4.11 6.39
C VAL A 243 9.63 -4.60 5.53
N TYR A 244 9.88 -3.96 4.38
CA TYR A 244 10.95 -4.36 3.48
C TYR A 244 12.33 -4.26 4.16
N ASP A 245 12.60 -3.16 4.86
CA ASP A 245 13.86 -2.94 5.55
C ASP A 245 14.06 -3.97 6.69
N LEU A 246 13.02 -4.26 7.46
CA LEU A 246 13.06 -5.29 8.51
C LEU A 246 13.26 -6.71 7.96
N LEU A 247 12.69 -7.03 6.80
CA LEU A 247 12.86 -8.35 6.17
C LEU A 247 14.25 -8.57 5.57
N ARG A 248 14.97 -7.48 5.24
CA ARG A 248 16.37 -7.52 4.79
C ARG A 248 17.35 -7.60 5.94
N ALA A 249 16.96 -7.10 7.12
CA ALA A 249 17.79 -7.14 8.31
C ALA A 249 18.02 -8.60 8.80
N PRO A 250 19.11 -8.84 9.56
CA PRO A 250 19.31 -10.11 10.25
C PRO A 250 18.08 -10.47 11.09
N GLN A 251 17.61 -11.71 10.98
CA GLN A 251 16.37 -12.15 11.64
C GLN A 251 16.62 -12.56 13.09
N ASP A 252 17.14 -11.62 13.89
CA ASP A 252 17.36 -11.75 15.33
C ASP A 252 16.12 -11.35 16.15
N ASP A 253 16.15 -11.57 17.47
CA ASP A 253 15.01 -11.31 18.36
C ASP A 253 14.50 -9.86 18.29
N SER A 254 15.42 -8.90 18.10
CA SER A 254 15.07 -7.48 17.95
C SER A 254 14.26 -7.24 16.67
N THR A 255 14.72 -7.78 15.55
CA THR A 255 14.05 -7.65 14.26
C THR A 255 12.70 -8.35 14.25
N LEU A 256 12.61 -9.54 14.85
CA LEU A 256 11.35 -10.27 14.98
C LEU A 256 10.33 -9.51 15.85
N SER A 257 10.78 -8.91 16.95
CA SER A 257 9.92 -8.05 17.78
C SER A 257 9.46 -6.79 17.05
N ALA A 258 10.31 -6.19 16.22
CA ALA A 258 9.94 -5.05 15.39
C ALA A 258 8.89 -5.44 14.33
N LEU A 259 9.06 -6.59 13.66
CA LEU A 259 8.08 -7.15 12.73
C LEU A 259 6.73 -7.42 13.43
N ASP A 260 6.74 -7.83 14.69
CA ASP A 260 5.51 -8.02 15.49
C ASP A 260 4.82 -6.69 15.79
N ALA A 261 5.57 -5.65 16.15
CA ALA A 261 5.03 -4.31 16.35
C ALA A 261 4.43 -3.72 15.06
N VAL A 262 5.10 -3.91 13.92
CA VAL A 262 4.62 -3.49 12.59
C VAL A 262 3.35 -4.25 12.21
N ARG A 263 3.27 -5.55 12.51
CA ARG A 263 2.05 -6.34 12.29
C ARG A 263 0.87 -5.85 13.11
N LEU A 264 1.08 -5.48 14.38
CA LEU A 264 0.04 -4.88 15.20
C LEU A 264 -0.45 -3.54 14.63
N ARG A 265 0.47 -2.67 14.18
CA ARG A 265 0.13 -1.42 13.49
C ARG A 265 -0.67 -1.67 12.22
N TRP A 266 -0.26 -2.65 11.41
CA TRP A 266 -0.97 -3.05 10.20
C TRP A 266 -2.38 -3.54 10.50
N CYS A 267 -2.57 -4.42 11.49
CA CYS A 267 -3.89 -4.89 11.92
C CYS A 267 -4.78 -3.73 12.38
N ASN A 268 -4.26 -2.82 13.20
CA ASN A 268 -5.01 -1.65 13.66
C ASN A 268 -5.40 -0.72 12.49
N TYR A 269 -4.49 -0.53 11.54
CA TYR A 269 -4.76 0.24 10.33
C TYR A 269 -5.87 -0.42 9.49
N LEU A 270 -5.79 -1.72 9.24
CA LEU A 270 -6.83 -2.44 8.51
C LEU A 270 -8.18 -2.47 9.23
N SER A 271 -8.21 -2.62 10.56
CA SER A 271 -9.46 -2.52 11.34
C SER A 271 -10.09 -1.13 11.23
N SER A 272 -9.30 -0.06 11.17
CA SER A 272 -9.81 1.29 10.92
C SER A 272 -10.41 1.46 9.53
N LEU A 273 -9.94 0.66 8.57
CA LEU A 273 -10.40 0.63 7.18
C LEU A 273 -11.45 -0.45 6.91
N GLU A 274 -11.70 -1.40 7.82
CA GLU A 274 -12.59 -2.54 7.57
C GLU A 274 -13.99 -2.10 7.12
N PRO A 275 -14.62 -1.07 7.74
CA PRO A 275 -15.91 -0.57 7.25
C PRO A 275 -15.86 0.04 5.84
N TRP A 276 -14.67 0.42 5.37
CA TRP A 276 -14.38 0.90 4.01
C TRP A 276 -14.10 -0.27 3.03
N LEU A 277 -13.37 -1.30 3.48
CA LEU A 277 -12.94 -2.44 2.68
C LEU A 277 -14.04 -3.50 2.49
N SER A 278 -14.96 -3.63 3.45
CA SER A 278 -16.18 -4.44 3.31
C SER A 278 -17.07 -3.96 2.16
N GLU A 279 -17.06 -2.65 1.87
CA GLU A 279 -17.85 -2.04 0.80
C GLU A 279 -17.10 -2.00 -0.54
N THR A 280 -15.76 -1.94 -0.58
CA THR A 280 -15.00 -1.91 -1.85
C THR A 280 -14.93 -3.24 -2.59
N VAL A 281 -15.05 -4.39 -1.90
CA VAL A 281 -15.34 -5.69 -2.57
C VAL A 281 -16.72 -5.67 -3.25
N ARG A 282 -17.57 -4.73 -2.85
CA ARG A 282 -18.88 -4.47 -3.45
C ARG A 282 -18.86 -3.37 -4.51
N MET A 283 -17.79 -2.59 -4.67
CA MET A 283 -17.80 -1.44 -5.60
C MET A 283 -17.84 -1.83 -7.09
N GLU A 284 -17.34 -3.02 -7.48
CA GLU A 284 -17.57 -3.56 -8.83
C GLU A 284 -19.02 -4.04 -9.04
N GLN A 285 -19.75 -4.35 -7.96
CA GLN A 285 -21.16 -4.76 -7.99
C GLN A 285 -22.14 -3.58 -7.78
N ILE A 286 -21.73 -2.53 -7.06
CA ILE A 286 -22.54 -1.35 -6.73
C ILE A 286 -22.77 -0.46 -7.95
N THR A 287 -21.87 -0.45 -8.94
CA THR A 287 -22.11 0.25 -10.22
C THR A 287 -23.40 -0.21 -10.90
N ASN A 288 -23.89 -1.41 -10.59
CA ASN A 288 -25.11 -1.97 -11.16
C ASN A 288 -26.37 -1.82 -10.30
N ASN A 289 -26.28 -1.42 -9.02
CA ASN A 289 -27.46 -1.27 -8.15
C ASN A 289 -27.27 -0.16 -7.11
N LEU A 290 -27.72 1.05 -7.46
CA LEU A 290 -27.89 2.17 -6.54
C LEU A 290 -29.05 1.90 -5.56
N THR A 291 -28.81 1.13 -4.50
CA THR A 291 -29.59 1.23 -3.25
C THR A 291 -28.67 1.06 -2.05
N SER A 292 -28.51 2.17 -1.32
CA SER A 292 -27.64 2.36 -0.17
C SER A 292 -28.08 1.53 1.05
N ALA A 293 -27.20 0.67 1.55
CA ALA A 293 -27.21 0.27 2.95
C ALA A 293 -26.03 0.97 3.63
N TYR A 294 -26.28 2.11 4.26
CA TYR A 294 -25.29 2.77 5.11
C TYR A 294 -25.01 1.87 6.32
N ILE A 295 -23.86 1.19 6.37
CA ILE A 295 -23.45 0.47 7.57
C ILE A 295 -23.04 1.52 8.61
N THR A 296 -23.81 1.58 9.71
CA THR A 296 -23.46 2.39 10.88
C THR A 296 -22.44 1.60 11.70
N PRO A 297 -21.24 2.13 11.97
CA PRO A 297 -20.24 1.47 12.81
C PRO A 297 -20.82 1.07 14.18
N SER A 298 -20.45 -0.09 14.70
CA SER A 298 -20.89 -0.50 16.04
C SER A 298 -20.31 0.43 17.11
N LYS A 299 -21.00 0.55 18.25
CA LYS A 299 -20.54 1.39 19.37
C LYS A 299 -19.21 0.87 19.93
N GLU A 300 -19.03 -0.44 19.93
CA GLU A 300 -17.80 -1.12 20.36
C GLU A 300 -16.61 -0.72 19.49
N LEU A 301 -16.81 -0.65 18.16
CA LEU A 301 -15.77 -0.23 17.22
C LEU A 301 -15.39 1.24 17.44
N VAL A 302 -16.38 2.13 17.59
CA VAL A 302 -16.15 3.56 17.91
C VAL A 302 -15.37 3.71 19.23
N LEU A 303 -15.72 2.94 20.26
CA LEU A 303 -15.03 2.98 21.55
C LEU A 303 -13.58 2.49 21.43
N LEU A 304 -13.36 1.34 20.79
CA LEU A 304 -12.02 0.77 20.55
C LEU A 304 -11.12 1.76 19.81
N HIS A 305 -11.64 2.39 18.76
CA HIS A 305 -10.91 3.39 17.98
C HIS A 305 -10.66 4.70 18.73
N SER A 306 -11.42 4.97 19.80
CA SER A 306 -11.22 6.13 20.68
C SER A 306 -10.18 5.87 21.78
N LEU A 307 -9.82 4.60 22.05
CA LEU A 307 -8.85 4.29 23.10
C LEU A 307 -7.47 4.84 22.74
N ASN A 308 -6.89 5.59 23.69
CA ASN A 308 -5.57 6.22 23.59
C ASN A 308 -5.37 7.06 22.31
N ALA A 309 -6.45 7.58 21.72
CA ALA A 309 -6.33 8.44 20.54
C ALA A 309 -5.79 9.80 20.94
N ILE A 310 -4.76 10.26 20.23
CA ILE A 310 -4.04 11.50 20.56
C ILE A 310 -3.93 12.44 19.36
N SER A 311 -3.91 13.73 19.68
CA SER A 311 -3.53 14.81 18.78
C SER A 311 -2.23 15.41 19.30
N GLU A 312 -1.37 15.87 18.40
CA GLU A 312 -0.06 16.39 18.77
C GLU A 312 0.10 17.83 18.28
N MET A 313 0.57 18.72 19.15
CA MET A 313 1.02 20.06 18.73
C MET A 313 2.54 20.12 18.83
N PHE A 314 3.17 20.46 17.72
CA PHE A 314 4.61 20.71 17.63
C PHE A 314 4.89 22.20 17.53
N TRP A 315 6.08 22.60 17.96
CA TRP A 315 6.57 23.96 17.79
C TRP A 315 7.98 23.98 17.23
N ALA A 316 8.27 25.02 16.45
CA ALA A 316 9.59 25.31 15.93
C ALA A 316 9.94 26.77 16.27
N CYS A 317 11.12 27.00 16.82
CA CYS A 317 11.68 28.34 17.01
C CYS A 317 12.56 28.73 15.82
N ASP A 318 13.06 29.97 15.82
CA ASP A 318 13.98 30.44 14.79
C ASP A 318 15.22 29.55 14.65
N GLY A 319 15.57 29.18 13.42
CA GLY A 319 16.70 28.29 13.14
C GLY A 319 16.50 26.82 13.54
N GLU A 320 15.31 26.44 14.02
CA GLU A 320 15.03 25.07 14.48
C GLU A 320 13.92 24.39 13.65
N GLU A 321 14.04 23.07 13.44
CA GLU A 321 13.02 22.24 12.77
C GLU A 321 12.02 21.62 13.75
N PHE A 322 10.92 21.03 13.28
CA PHE A 322 10.02 20.26 14.15
C PHE A 322 10.69 18.96 14.60
N THR A 323 10.60 18.62 15.89
CA THR A 323 11.20 17.38 16.43
C THR A 323 10.29 16.69 17.44
N GLN A 324 10.47 15.37 17.60
CA GLN A 324 9.70 14.56 18.56
C GLN A 324 9.90 14.99 20.03
N ALA A 325 11.01 15.65 20.34
CA ALA A 325 11.27 16.21 21.68
C ALA A 325 10.47 17.50 21.96
N ARG A 326 9.87 18.11 20.93
CA ARG A 326 9.18 19.40 21.00
C ARG A 326 7.72 19.27 20.57
N LYS A 327 6.98 18.50 21.36
CA LYS A 327 5.54 18.33 21.19
C LYS A 327 4.81 18.23 22.53
N VAL A 328 3.53 18.53 22.47
CA VAL A 328 2.57 18.27 23.56
C VAL A 328 1.37 17.51 22.99
N LEU A 329 0.79 16.65 23.81
CA LEU A 329 -0.26 15.71 23.40
C LEU A 329 -1.58 16.05 24.06
N ALA A 330 -2.68 15.79 23.36
CA ALA A 330 -4.03 15.83 23.92
C ALA A 330 -4.82 14.61 23.45
N GLY A 331 -5.58 14.00 24.36
CA GLY A 331 -6.48 12.90 23.99
C GLY A 331 -7.68 13.38 23.18
N TRP A 332 -8.28 12.48 22.39
CA TRP A 332 -9.56 12.70 21.71
C TRP A 332 -10.35 11.40 21.57
N SER A 333 -11.60 11.48 21.12
CA SER A 333 -12.45 10.32 20.85
C SER A 333 -13.35 10.52 19.63
N PHE A 334 -13.75 9.41 19.01
CA PHE A 334 -14.69 9.40 17.89
C PHE A 334 -16.12 9.72 18.34
N SER A 335 -16.87 10.37 17.46
CA SER A 335 -18.27 10.73 17.61
C SER A 335 -18.55 11.61 18.84
N GLN A 336 -17.52 12.27 19.37
CA GLN A 336 -17.60 13.28 20.42
C GLN A 336 -16.99 14.60 19.94
N ARG A 337 -17.38 15.68 20.60
CA ARG A 337 -16.73 16.98 20.45
C ARG A 337 -15.42 16.97 21.25
N ASN A 338 -14.33 17.22 20.56
CA ASN A 338 -12.99 17.29 21.12
C ASN A 338 -12.61 18.77 21.28
N CYS A 339 -12.55 19.24 22.54
CA CYS A 339 -12.04 20.56 22.88
C CYS A 339 -10.69 20.39 23.56
N GLN A 340 -9.61 20.80 22.89
CA GLN A 340 -8.24 20.57 23.36
C GLN A 340 -7.53 21.89 23.60
N ARG A 341 -6.62 21.89 24.58
CA ARG A 341 -5.82 23.05 24.98
C ARG A 341 -4.36 22.61 25.09
N PHE A 342 -3.54 23.03 24.14
CA PHE A 342 -2.12 22.73 24.06
C PHE A 342 -1.31 23.89 24.63
N ILE A 343 -0.76 23.70 25.83
CA ILE A 343 0.02 24.74 26.51
C ILE A 343 1.39 24.85 25.83
N ILE A 344 1.73 26.07 25.40
CA ILE A 344 3.02 26.38 24.81
C ILE A 344 4.04 26.48 25.96
N PRO A 345 5.12 25.67 25.94
CA PRO A 345 6.09 25.65 27.01
C PRO A 345 6.96 26.91 27.02
N THR A 346 7.86 27.01 27.99
CA THR A 346 8.89 28.06 27.95
C THR A 346 9.81 27.83 26.77
N LEU A 347 9.94 28.86 25.92
CA LEU A 347 10.75 28.81 24.71
C LEU A 347 12.14 29.41 24.96
N THR A 348 13.16 28.81 24.36
CA THR A 348 14.55 29.29 24.41
C THR A 348 14.83 30.39 23.37
N GLN A 349 13.98 30.49 22.35
CA GLN A 349 14.08 31.40 21.22
C GLN A 349 12.68 31.81 20.73
N PRO A 350 12.55 32.88 19.92
CA PRO A 350 11.27 33.29 19.35
C PRO A 350 10.59 32.15 18.57
N LEU A 351 9.26 32.05 18.71
CA LEU A 351 8.46 31.04 18.03
C LEU A 351 8.31 31.39 16.55
N ARG A 352 8.64 30.44 15.68
CA ARG A 352 8.54 30.58 14.22
C ARG A 352 7.28 29.93 13.65
N ALA A 353 6.89 28.77 14.17
CA ALA A 353 5.75 28.03 13.63
C ALA A 353 5.14 27.08 14.66
N LEU A 354 3.83 26.82 14.49
CA LEU A 354 3.10 25.75 15.15
C LEU A 354 2.60 24.76 14.11
N ARG A 355 2.74 23.47 14.40
CA ARG A 355 2.16 22.37 13.62
C ARG A 355 1.16 21.63 14.50
N TRP A 356 0.01 21.29 13.93
CA TRP A 356 -1.02 20.53 14.62
C TRP A 356 -1.33 19.24 13.86
N ASP A 357 -0.93 18.13 14.44
CA ASP A 357 -1.30 16.82 13.96
C ASP A 357 -2.63 16.42 14.60
N ILE A 358 -3.68 16.59 13.81
CA ILE A 358 -5.08 16.50 14.27
C ILE A 358 -5.36 15.10 14.85
N THR A 359 -4.90 14.04 14.18
CA THR A 359 -5.10 12.66 14.60
C THR A 359 -3.86 11.82 14.41
N ASP A 360 -3.69 10.84 15.30
CA ASP A 360 -2.70 9.77 15.23
C ASP A 360 -3.21 8.53 14.48
N ARG A 361 -4.33 8.64 13.76
CA ARG A 361 -4.99 7.53 13.06
C ARG A 361 -5.99 8.07 12.04
N PRO A 362 -6.42 7.25 11.07
CA PRO A 362 -7.39 7.69 10.07
C PRO A 362 -8.70 8.20 10.69
N ALA A 363 -9.12 9.40 10.30
CA ALA A 363 -10.34 10.02 10.78
C ALA A 363 -10.90 11.04 9.79
N PHE A 364 -12.22 11.15 9.75
CA PHE A 364 -12.90 12.28 9.13
C PHE A 364 -13.10 13.38 10.18
N CYS A 365 -12.27 14.41 10.09
CA CYS A 365 -12.21 15.50 11.05
C CYS A 365 -13.10 16.65 10.61
N ILE A 366 -13.91 17.17 11.53
CA ILE A 366 -14.74 18.37 11.32
C ILE A 366 -14.24 19.44 12.28
N ILE A 367 -13.43 20.37 11.77
CA ILE A 367 -12.85 21.46 12.56
C ILE A 367 -13.87 22.59 12.65
N LYS A 368 -14.14 23.03 13.88
CA LYS A 368 -15.07 24.11 14.21
C LYS A 368 -14.37 25.40 14.59
N LYS A 369 -13.23 25.29 15.29
CA LYS A 369 -12.46 26.47 15.69
C LYS A 369 -11.03 26.08 16.04
N ILE A 370 -10.10 26.96 15.69
CA ILE A 370 -8.74 26.96 16.21
C ILE A 370 -8.45 28.39 16.67
N TRP A 371 -7.87 28.56 17.85
CA TRP A 371 -7.52 29.89 18.35
C TRP A 371 -6.31 29.85 19.28
N LEU A 372 -5.70 31.01 19.49
CA LEU A 372 -4.66 31.23 20.50
C LEU A 372 -5.21 32.10 21.62
N GLU A 373 -4.96 31.68 22.85
CA GLU A 373 -5.31 32.44 24.05
C GLU A 373 -4.14 32.56 25.01
N ASP A 374 -4.15 33.62 25.81
CA ASP A 374 -3.14 33.84 26.85
C ASP A 374 -3.49 33.12 28.18
N ILE A 375 -2.68 33.37 29.20
CA ILE A 375 -2.86 32.79 30.54
C ILE A 375 -4.12 33.28 31.26
N LEU A 376 -4.71 34.39 30.83
CA LEU A 376 -5.96 34.95 31.35
C LEU A 376 -7.18 34.46 30.56
N GLY A 377 -6.96 33.75 29.44
CA GLY A 377 -8.00 33.28 28.53
C GLY A 377 -8.44 34.33 27.52
N GLU A 378 -7.70 35.44 27.36
CA GLU A 378 -7.99 36.40 26.29
C GLU A 378 -7.55 35.82 24.94
N VAL A 379 -8.43 35.90 23.94
CA VAL A 379 -8.17 35.36 22.60
C VAL A 379 -7.42 36.39 21.76
N HIS A 380 -6.23 36.02 21.29
CA HIS A 380 -5.36 36.92 20.52
C HIS A 380 -5.34 36.59 19.01
N TRP A 381 -5.80 35.40 18.62
CA TRP A 381 -5.93 35.00 17.23
C TRP A 381 -6.96 33.88 17.07
N VAL A 382 -7.72 33.91 15.97
CA VAL A 382 -8.65 32.85 15.57
C VAL A 382 -8.34 32.48 14.12
N ALA A 383 -8.23 31.19 13.84
CA ALA A 383 -7.91 30.71 12.52
C ALA A 383 -9.09 30.90 11.55
N GLU A 384 -8.78 31.26 10.31
CA GLU A 384 -9.74 31.20 9.21
C GLU A 384 -9.82 29.77 8.68
N LEU A 385 -11.02 29.18 8.74
CA LEU A 385 -11.24 27.77 8.41
C LEU A 385 -11.52 27.56 6.92
N ASN A 386 -10.52 27.84 6.09
CA ASN A 386 -10.55 27.66 4.64
C ASN A 386 -9.35 26.81 4.16
N THR A 387 -9.19 26.68 2.84
CA THR A 387 -8.09 25.91 2.24
C THR A 387 -6.68 26.43 2.54
N SER A 388 -6.56 27.67 3.04
CA SER A 388 -5.28 28.31 3.44
C SER A 388 -4.97 28.17 4.93
N LEU A 389 -5.77 27.40 5.69
CA LEU A 389 -5.54 27.17 7.12
C LEU A 389 -4.13 26.61 7.40
N PHE A 390 -3.62 25.77 6.51
CA PHE A 390 -2.29 25.18 6.63
C PHE A 390 -1.37 25.65 5.53
N THR A 391 -0.18 26.11 5.89
CA THR A 391 0.88 26.52 4.95
C THR A 391 1.59 25.33 4.34
N GLN A 392 1.59 24.20 5.05
CA GLN A 392 2.09 22.92 4.59
C GLN A 392 1.13 21.84 5.08
N ASN A 393 0.63 21.05 4.13
CA ASN A 393 -0.09 19.80 4.40
C ASN A 393 0.87 18.64 4.14
N GLY A 394 0.97 17.69 5.08
CA GLY A 394 1.59 16.41 4.77
C GLY A 394 0.76 15.65 3.74
N ALA A 395 1.38 14.70 3.04
CA ALA A 395 0.71 13.85 2.05
C ALA A 395 -0.47 13.02 2.63
N GLU A 396 -0.60 12.99 3.97
CA GLU A 396 -1.57 12.20 4.71
C GLU A 396 -2.82 12.98 5.17
N SER A 397 -2.91 14.29 4.89
CA SER A 397 -4.09 15.12 5.17
C SER A 397 -4.62 15.77 3.90
N ASN A 398 -5.87 15.43 3.52
CA ASN A 398 -6.54 16.06 2.40
C ASN A 398 -7.73 16.88 2.92
N VAL A 399 -7.81 18.15 2.51
CA VAL A 399 -9.02 18.97 2.72
C VAL A 399 -10.10 18.47 1.77
N VAL A 400 -11.23 18.03 2.32
CA VAL A 400 -12.29 17.31 1.58
C VAL A 400 -13.58 18.12 1.47
N ALA A 401 -13.74 19.23 2.18
CA ALA A 401 -14.76 20.24 1.87
C ALA A 401 -14.56 21.50 2.70
N GLU A 402 -14.79 22.63 2.06
CA GLU A 402 -15.14 23.89 2.71
C GLU A 402 -16.66 24.01 2.70
N LYS A 403 -17.28 24.27 3.86
CA LYS A 403 -18.72 24.55 3.95
C LYS A 403 -18.93 25.99 4.41
N ASP A 404 -19.87 26.67 3.77
CA ASP A 404 -20.31 28.05 4.07
C ASP A 404 -20.80 28.28 5.52
N ASN A 405 -20.88 27.23 6.34
CA ASN A 405 -21.33 27.28 7.74
C ASN A 405 -20.18 27.44 8.77
N GLY A 406 -18.96 27.76 8.34
CA GLY A 406 -17.82 28.03 9.24
C GLY A 406 -17.14 26.78 9.81
N TYR A 407 -17.16 25.67 9.08
CA TYR A 407 -16.47 24.42 9.43
C TYR A 407 -15.54 23.96 8.31
N LEU A 408 -14.40 23.39 8.67
CA LEU A 408 -13.48 22.77 7.71
C LEU A 408 -13.52 21.23 7.87
N GLN A 409 -13.74 20.51 6.77
CA GLN A 409 -13.77 19.05 6.76
C GLN A 409 -12.49 18.49 6.17
N ILE A 410 -11.79 17.67 6.94
CA ILE A 410 -10.50 17.07 6.57
C ILE A 410 -10.62 15.57 6.68
N LEU A 411 -10.16 14.86 5.65
CA LEU A 411 -9.91 13.44 5.74
C LEU A 411 -8.43 13.25 6.06
N ALA A 412 -8.16 12.94 7.32
CA ALA A 412 -6.83 12.54 7.79
C ALA A 412 -6.71 11.03 7.56
N LEU A 413 -5.77 10.62 6.70
CA LEU A 413 -5.58 9.22 6.33
C LEU A 413 -4.38 8.57 7.02
N GLY A 414 -3.55 9.35 7.70
CA GLY A 414 -2.31 8.84 8.29
C GLY A 414 -2.09 9.19 9.75
N PHE A 415 -0.91 8.81 10.22
CA PHE A 415 -0.50 8.87 11.64
C PHE A 415 0.32 10.14 11.93
N ASP A 416 0.75 10.87 10.90
CA ASP A 416 1.47 12.14 10.98
C ASP A 416 1.08 13.05 9.80
N PRO A 417 -0.03 13.80 9.91
CA PRO A 417 -0.52 14.66 8.82
C PRO A 417 0.32 15.92 8.60
N SER A 418 1.26 16.24 9.50
CA SER A 418 2.21 17.34 9.37
C SER A 418 1.57 18.70 8.99
N CYS A 419 0.45 19.06 9.62
CA CYS A 419 -0.30 20.27 9.26
C CYS A 419 0.28 21.52 9.94
N VAL A 420 1.07 22.31 9.20
CA VAL A 420 1.65 23.56 9.72
C VAL A 420 0.63 24.69 9.62
N LEU A 421 0.30 25.35 10.74
CA LEU A 421 -0.72 26.40 10.78
C LEU A 421 -0.24 27.70 10.13
N SER A 422 -1.14 28.33 9.38
CA SER A 422 -0.94 29.65 8.77
C SER A 422 -1.19 30.77 9.79
N ILE A 423 -0.31 30.89 10.79
CA ILE A 423 -0.39 31.93 11.82
C ILE A 423 0.45 33.14 11.39
N PRO A 424 -0.10 34.38 11.41
CA PRO A 424 0.68 35.57 11.06
C PRO A 424 1.88 35.77 12.01
N GLU A 425 3.02 36.18 11.46
CA GLU A 425 4.26 36.44 12.21
C GLU A 425 4.07 37.47 13.35
N ALA A 426 3.23 38.48 13.12
CA ALA A 426 2.87 39.48 14.13
C ALA A 426 2.13 38.89 15.35
N VAL A 427 1.46 37.74 15.19
CA VAL A 427 0.84 36.99 16.30
C VAL A 427 1.88 36.11 16.96
N LEU A 428 2.65 35.35 16.18
CA LEU A 428 3.68 34.42 16.68
C LEU A 428 4.72 35.13 17.57
N SER A 429 5.19 36.30 17.15
CA SER A 429 6.16 37.12 17.90
C SER A 429 5.65 37.63 19.26
N ARG A 430 4.34 37.62 19.49
CA ARG A 430 3.73 38.05 20.76
C ARG A 430 3.52 36.92 21.76
N ILE A 431 3.56 35.67 21.32
CA ILE A 431 3.26 34.50 22.15
C ILE A 431 4.26 34.43 23.32
N GLN A 432 3.73 34.32 24.53
CA GLN A 432 4.50 34.16 25.75
C GLN A 432 4.38 32.73 26.30
N PRO A 433 5.33 32.27 27.12
CA PRO A 433 5.20 31.02 27.84
C PRO A 433 3.86 30.91 28.58
N GLY A 434 3.20 29.75 28.47
CA GLY A 434 1.91 29.51 29.12
C GLY A 434 0.68 29.92 28.32
N TRP A 435 0.84 30.62 27.19
CA TRP A 435 -0.22 30.72 26.17
C TRP A 435 -0.61 29.34 25.67
N ALA A 436 -1.82 29.21 25.15
CA ALA A 436 -2.32 27.94 24.64
C ALA A 436 -2.87 28.06 23.22
N MET A 437 -2.54 27.06 22.39
CA MET A 437 -3.31 26.77 21.19
C MET A 437 -4.50 25.92 21.56
N CYS A 438 -5.68 26.34 21.15
CA CYS A 438 -6.92 25.67 21.47
C CYS A 438 -7.63 25.24 20.19
N THR A 439 -8.28 24.08 20.26
CA THR A 439 -9.02 23.50 19.12
C THR A 439 -10.39 23.02 19.57
N ASP A 440 -11.36 23.13 18.67
CA ASP A 440 -12.70 22.58 18.80
C ASP A 440 -13.06 21.87 17.50
N TRP A 441 -13.23 20.56 17.58
CA TRP A 441 -13.44 19.71 16.41
C TRP A 441 -14.16 18.41 16.77
N GLU A 442 -14.64 17.69 15.76
CA GLU A 442 -15.22 16.35 15.91
C GLU A 442 -14.44 15.36 15.07
N ALA A 443 -14.16 14.18 15.64
CA ALA A 443 -13.63 13.05 14.90
C ALA A 443 -14.78 12.11 14.54
N LYS A 444 -14.90 11.78 13.25
CA LYS A 444 -15.81 10.75 12.76
C LYS A 444 -15.04 9.65 12.08
N LEU A 445 -15.62 8.46 12.04
CA LEU A 445 -14.98 7.37 11.31
C LEU A 445 -14.89 7.76 9.82
N PRO A 446 -13.80 7.39 9.11
CA PRO A 446 -13.62 7.75 7.70
C PRO A 446 -14.82 7.41 6.79
N VAL A 447 -15.56 6.34 7.11
CA VAL A 447 -16.80 5.96 6.38
C VAL A 447 -17.90 7.01 6.45
N GLU A 448 -17.99 7.77 7.53
CA GLU A 448 -19.04 8.79 7.67
C GLU A 448 -18.77 10.02 6.78
N GLY A 449 -17.51 10.23 6.38
CA GLY A 449 -17.10 11.28 5.45
C GLY A 449 -17.28 10.92 3.97
N LEU A 450 -17.53 9.64 3.67
CA LEU A 450 -17.59 9.11 2.29
C LEU A 450 -18.55 9.86 1.38
N PRO A 451 -19.80 10.19 1.76
CA PRO A 451 -20.70 10.93 0.88
C PRO A 451 -20.14 12.31 0.49
N THR A 452 -19.42 12.97 1.39
CA THR A 452 -18.78 14.26 1.14
C THR A 452 -17.60 14.10 0.17
N VAL A 453 -16.74 13.10 0.42
CA VAL A 453 -15.63 12.71 -0.47
C VAL A 453 -16.16 12.38 -1.87
N MET A 454 -17.11 11.44 -1.98
CA MET A 454 -17.69 11.00 -3.25
C MET A 454 -18.40 12.14 -3.99
N LYS A 455 -19.03 13.08 -3.29
CA LYS A 455 -19.63 14.25 -3.94
C LYS A 455 -18.56 15.13 -4.59
N GLN A 456 -17.43 15.36 -3.92
CA GLN A 456 -16.32 16.12 -4.51
C GLN A 456 -15.64 15.38 -5.67
N PHE A 457 -15.32 14.09 -5.49
CA PHE A 457 -14.75 13.28 -6.56
C PHE A 457 -15.71 13.12 -7.74
N GLY A 458 -17.02 12.98 -7.48
CA GLY A 458 -18.06 12.93 -8.49
C GLY A 458 -18.30 14.27 -9.19
N ILE A 459 -17.98 15.41 -8.57
CA ILE A 459 -17.93 16.73 -9.21
C ILE A 459 -16.67 16.83 -10.08
N ALA A 460 -15.51 16.46 -9.56
CA ALA A 460 -14.25 16.48 -10.30
C ALA A 460 -14.28 15.51 -11.51
N GLN A 461 -14.83 14.31 -11.36
CA GLN A 461 -15.00 13.33 -12.43
C GLN A 461 -16.06 13.78 -13.45
N ARG A 462 -17.16 14.41 -13.01
CA ARG A 462 -18.13 15.03 -13.93
C ARG A 462 -17.51 16.19 -14.69
N GLN A 463 -16.72 17.04 -14.05
CA GLN A 463 -15.99 18.13 -14.70
C GLN A 463 -14.95 17.59 -15.67
N LEU A 464 -14.19 16.54 -15.31
CA LEU A 464 -13.22 15.90 -16.20
C LEU A 464 -13.90 15.21 -17.38
N THR A 465 -15.06 14.58 -17.16
CA THR A 465 -15.85 13.93 -18.21
C THR A 465 -16.53 14.96 -19.11
N GLN A 466 -17.04 16.06 -18.56
CA GLN A 466 -17.59 17.19 -19.32
C GLN A 466 -16.50 17.91 -20.11
N MET A 467 -15.31 18.08 -19.54
CA MET A 467 -14.16 18.70 -20.20
C MET A 467 -13.61 17.78 -21.29
N LYS A 468 -13.56 16.47 -21.05
CA LYS A 468 -13.23 15.46 -22.07
C LYS A 468 -14.28 15.39 -23.19
N ALA A 469 -15.57 15.38 -22.86
CA ALA A 469 -16.64 15.43 -23.85
C ALA A 469 -16.67 16.74 -24.64
N ALA A 470 -16.35 17.87 -24.01
CA ALA A 470 -16.18 19.15 -24.69
C ALA A 470 -14.94 19.14 -25.59
N LEU A 471 -13.83 18.52 -25.16
CA LEU A 471 -12.64 18.29 -25.98
C LEU A 471 -12.95 17.36 -27.18
N ASP A 472 -13.67 16.27 -26.97
CA ASP A 472 -14.05 15.32 -28.01
C ASP A 472 -15.04 15.97 -29.01
N GLN A 473 -15.98 16.79 -28.54
CA GLN A 473 -16.86 17.59 -29.40
C GLN A 473 -16.09 18.66 -30.18
N LEU A 474 -15.12 19.31 -29.56
CA LEU A 474 -14.22 20.24 -30.24
C LEU A 474 -13.41 19.49 -31.31
N TYR A 475 -12.90 18.30 -31.01
CA TYR A 475 -12.12 17.45 -31.92
C TYR A 475 -12.94 16.97 -33.12
N VAL A 476 -14.16 16.49 -32.89
CA VAL A 476 -15.10 16.10 -33.96
C VAL A 476 -15.51 17.31 -34.80
N SER A 477 -15.72 18.48 -34.18
CA SER A 477 -15.99 19.73 -34.91
C SER A 477 -14.78 20.24 -35.69
N PHE A 478 -13.58 19.82 -35.32
CA PHE A 478 -12.32 20.16 -35.95
C PHE A 478 -12.05 19.24 -37.15
N GLU A 479 -12.30 17.94 -37.00
CA GLU A 479 -12.26 16.96 -38.11
C GLU A 479 -13.31 17.26 -39.19
N GLN A 480 -14.54 17.60 -38.80
CA GLN A 480 -15.59 18.01 -39.75
C GLN A 480 -15.27 19.32 -40.49
N ARG A 481 -14.45 20.20 -39.89
CA ARG A 481 -14.00 21.46 -40.52
C ARG A 481 -12.76 21.29 -41.40
N LEU A 482 -12.00 20.20 -41.21
CA LEU A 482 -10.86 19.83 -42.06
C LEU A 482 -11.29 19.17 -43.39
N GLU A 483 -12.53 18.70 -43.49
CA GLU A 483 -13.11 18.17 -44.74
C GLU A 483 -13.56 19.27 -45.73
N ASP A 484 -13.50 20.55 -45.33
CA ASP A 484 -13.66 21.70 -46.24
C ASP A 484 -12.27 22.15 -46.77
N PRO A 485 -11.89 21.80 -48.00
CA PRO A 485 -10.56 22.05 -48.54
C PRO A 485 -10.20 23.54 -48.67
N VAL A 486 -11.18 24.45 -48.60
CA VAL A 486 -10.94 25.91 -48.70
C VAL A 486 -10.60 26.53 -47.35
N LEU A 487 -11.10 25.98 -46.23
CA LEU A 487 -10.79 26.49 -44.89
C LEU A 487 -9.44 25.98 -44.34
N ALA A 488 -9.02 24.77 -44.75
CA ALA A 488 -7.85 24.07 -44.24
C ALA A 488 -6.53 24.85 -44.46
N GLU A 489 -6.32 25.48 -45.61
CA GLU A 489 -5.06 26.22 -45.88
C GLU A 489 -4.89 27.48 -45.03
N SER A 490 -5.99 28.22 -44.79
CA SER A 490 -5.93 29.47 -44.01
C SER A 490 -5.69 29.24 -42.52
N GLN A 491 -6.21 28.13 -41.97
CA GLN A 491 -6.10 27.81 -40.54
C GLN A 491 -4.84 26.99 -40.22
N LEU A 492 -4.30 26.22 -41.18
CA LEU A 492 -3.00 25.55 -41.03
C LEU A 492 -1.84 26.55 -40.89
N ALA A 493 -1.95 27.73 -41.50
CA ALA A 493 -1.01 28.84 -41.31
C ALA A 493 -1.09 29.44 -39.89
N LEU A 494 -2.31 29.53 -39.32
CA LEU A 494 -2.54 30.01 -37.95
C LEU A 494 -2.01 29.02 -36.90
N LEU A 495 -2.24 27.71 -37.12
CA LEU A 495 -1.75 26.64 -36.23
C LEU A 495 -0.24 26.45 -36.28
N LYS A 496 0.41 26.62 -37.44
CA LYS A 496 1.87 26.66 -37.53
C LYS A 496 2.50 27.84 -36.78
N GLY A 497 1.74 28.92 -36.58
CA GLY A 497 2.14 30.04 -35.72
C GLY A 497 1.99 29.77 -34.22
N LEU A 498 1.08 28.89 -33.81
CA LEU A 498 0.82 28.54 -32.40
C LEU A 498 1.63 27.32 -31.92
N LEU A 499 2.02 26.41 -32.82
CA LEU A 499 2.77 25.18 -32.50
C LEU A 499 4.30 25.34 -32.48
N LEU A 500 4.82 26.57 -32.63
CA LEU A 500 6.24 26.87 -32.41
C LEU A 500 6.48 27.24 -30.94
N THR A 501 6.40 26.26 -30.03
CA THR A 501 7.16 26.28 -28.77
C THR A 501 7.48 24.90 -28.17
N ASP A 502 6.91 23.80 -28.66
CA ASP A 502 7.23 22.45 -28.15
C ASP A 502 7.87 21.54 -29.21
N LYS A 503 9.06 21.92 -29.68
CA LYS A 503 9.97 20.99 -30.37
C LYS A 503 11.03 20.51 -29.39
N GLU A 504 10.79 19.36 -28.75
CA GLU A 504 11.82 18.36 -28.43
C GLU A 504 11.20 17.08 -27.83
N ILE A 505 10.31 16.42 -28.57
CA ILE A 505 10.14 14.95 -28.46
C ILE A 505 10.06 14.41 -29.88
N ASP A 506 11.22 13.99 -30.39
CA ASP A 506 11.36 13.31 -31.66
C ASP A 506 11.54 11.81 -31.41
N GLY A 507 10.75 11.01 -32.13
CA GLY A 507 11.13 9.68 -32.61
C GLY A 507 10.69 8.47 -31.78
N LYS A 508 9.99 7.45 -32.31
CA LYS A 508 9.22 7.22 -33.54
C LYS A 508 8.70 5.76 -33.48
N VAL A 509 7.48 5.57 -34.01
CA VAL A 509 6.78 4.30 -34.38
C VAL A 509 6.09 3.56 -33.24
#